data_AF-A0A9D1DUV8-F1
#
_entry.id   AF-A0A9D1DUV8-F1
#
_cell.length_a   1.000
_cell.length_b   1.000
_cell.length_c   1.000
_cell.angle_alpha   90.00
_cell.angle_beta   90.00
_cell.angle_gamma   90.00
#
_symmetry.space_group_name_H-M   'P 1'
#
loop_
_entity.id
_entity.type
_entity.pdbx_description
1 polymer ?
#
loop_
_entity_poly.entity_id
_entity_poly.type
_entity_poly.pdbx_seq_one_letter_code
_entity_poly.pdbx_strand_id
1 'polypeptide(L)'
;MKEYMKEYIKDIDDKIKANHKFSKEEIDDFLFKMELFQKERVIHLVITLTYVFFTILFLFLTEYIFMMFIVFFILLIFDLCYVYHYFFLENSVQYMYKQYDKMKNSSIIRKNRKEG
;
A
#
# COMPACT_ATOMS: atom_id res chain seq x y z
N MET A 1 -4.67 -10.36 0.75
CA MET A 1 -4.01 -9.36 -0.13
C MET A 1 -2.54 -9.12 0.19
N LYS A 2 -2.19 -8.95 1.48
CA LYS A 2 -0.78 -8.78 1.92
C LYS A 2 0.17 -9.86 1.38
N GLU A 3 -0.24 -11.12 1.41
CA GLU A 3 0.56 -12.27 0.97
C GLU A 3 0.81 -12.24 -0.55
N TYR A 4 -0.25 -12.05 -1.34
CA TYR A 4 -0.17 -11.88 -2.79
C TYR A 4 0.74 -10.72 -3.20
N MET A 5 0.59 -9.56 -2.56
CA MET A 5 1.44 -8.41 -2.83
C MET A 5 2.91 -8.70 -2.48
N LYS A 6 3.17 -9.37 -1.36
CA LYS A 6 4.53 -9.74 -0.94
C LYS A 6 5.18 -10.73 -1.90
N GLU A 7 4.41 -11.71 -2.38
CA GLU A 7 4.85 -12.69 -3.37
C GLU A 7 5.14 -12.02 -4.72
N TYR A 8 4.26 -11.13 -5.17
CA TYR A 8 4.47 -10.34 -6.39
C TYR A 8 5.70 -9.44 -6.29
N ILE A 9 5.89 -8.73 -5.17
CA ILE A 9 7.08 -7.92 -4.91
C ILE A 9 8.34 -8.79 -4.96
N LYS A 10 8.30 -10.01 -4.42
CA LYS A 10 9.43 -10.93 -4.42
C LYS A 10 9.77 -11.43 -5.84
N ASP A 11 8.76 -11.83 -6.62
CA ASP A 11 8.95 -12.25 -8.01
C ASP A 11 9.62 -11.16 -8.85
N ILE A 12 9.19 -9.91 -8.66
CA ILE A 12 9.80 -8.76 -9.32
C ILE A 12 11.25 -8.54 -8.87
N ASP A 13 11.54 -8.62 -7.57
CA ASP A 13 12.90 -8.47 -7.05
C ASP A 13 13.84 -9.54 -7.60
N ASP A 14 13.35 -10.78 -7.73
CA ASP A 14 14.11 -11.89 -8.32
C ASP A 14 14.37 -11.68 -9.82
N LYS A 15 13.39 -11.17 -10.58
CA LYS A 15 13.57 -10.76 -11.98
C LYS A 15 14.58 -9.62 -12.15
N ILE A 16 14.55 -8.63 -11.25
CA ILE A 16 15.52 -7.53 -11.24
C ILE A 16 16.93 -8.06 -10.97
N LYS A 17 17.12 -8.94 -9.99
CA LYS A 17 18.42 -9.58 -9.68
C LYS A 17 18.95 -10.41 -10.84
N ALA A 18 18.08 -11.10 -11.57
CA ALA A 18 18.44 -11.88 -12.75
C ALA A 18 18.82 -11.02 -13.97
N ASN A 19 18.83 -9.68 -13.87
CA ASN A 19 18.99 -8.76 -15.00
C ASN A 19 18.01 -9.06 -16.17
N HIS A 20 16.81 -9.52 -15.81
CA HIS A 20 15.73 -9.79 -16.76
C HIS A 20 15.42 -8.53 -17.57
N LYS A 21 15.15 -8.71 -18.86
CA LYS A 21 14.77 -7.60 -19.73
C LYS A 21 13.26 -7.43 -19.66
N PHE A 22 12.81 -6.44 -18.90
CA PHE A 22 11.39 -6.11 -18.80
C PHE A 22 10.85 -5.63 -20.15
N SER A 23 9.77 -6.27 -20.62
CA SER A 23 9.00 -5.80 -21.77
C SER A 23 8.13 -4.59 -21.38
N LYS A 24 7.67 -3.80 -22.37
CA LYS A 24 6.72 -2.71 -22.10
C LYS A 24 5.45 -3.23 -21.44
N GLU A 25 4.91 -4.35 -21.92
CA GLU A 25 3.70 -4.97 -21.37
C GLU A 25 3.86 -5.39 -19.91
N GLU A 26 5.03 -5.90 -19.51
CA GLU A 26 5.30 -6.29 -18.12
C GLU A 26 5.39 -5.07 -17.19
N ILE A 27 5.95 -3.96 -17.69
CA ILE A 27 6.02 -2.70 -16.96
C ILE A 27 4.62 -2.10 -16.82
N ASP A 28 3.80 -2.17 -17.87
CA ASP A 28 2.43 -1.67 -17.85
C ASP A 28 1.54 -2.49 -16.89
N ASP A 29 1.68 -3.82 -16.86
CA ASP A 29 1.00 -4.68 -15.86
C ASP A 29 1.46 -4.36 -14.42
N PHE A 30 2.75 -4.11 -14.22
CA PHE A 30 3.30 -3.70 -12.92
C PHE A 30 2.73 -2.36 -12.46
N LEU A 31 2.66 -1.37 -13.37
CA LEU A 31 2.08 -0.06 -13.09
C LEU A 31 0.58 -0.17 -12.78
N PHE A 32 -0.16 -0.97 -13.54
CA PHE A 32 -1.58 -1.23 -13.30
C PHE A 32 -1.80 -1.85 -11.91
N LYS A 33 -1.02 -2.87 -11.54
CA LYS A 33 -1.09 -3.47 -10.20
C LYS A 33 -0.74 -2.48 -9.11
N MET A 34 0.29 -1.66 -9.32
CA MET A 34 0.65 -0.59 -8.39
C MET A 34 -0.52 0.38 -8.19
N GLU A 35 -1.19 0.80 -9.27
CA GLU A 35 -2.38 1.66 -9.22
C GLU A 35 -3.54 1.02 -8.44
N LEU A 36 -3.77 -0.29 -8.60
CA LEU A 36 -4.78 -1.01 -7.82
C LEU A 36 -4.47 -0.96 -6.32
N PHE A 37 -3.21 -1.18 -5.92
CA PHE A 37 -2.79 -1.05 -4.51
C PHE A 37 -2.90 0.39 -4.01
N GLN A 38 -2.66 1.40 -4.86
CA GLN A 38 -2.88 2.79 -4.48
C GLN A 38 -4.35 3.10 -4.20
N LYS A 39 -5.26 2.60 -5.04
CA LYS A 39 -6.71 2.78 -4.86
C LYS A 39 -7.17 2.16 -3.54
N GLU A 40 -6.65 0.99 -3.17
CA GLU A 40 -6.94 0.34 -1.90
C GLU A 40 -6.50 1.19 -0.69
N ARG A 41 -5.33 1.86 -0.75
CA ARG A 41 -4.88 2.79 0.31
C ARG A 41 -5.85 3.95 0.50
N VAL A 42 -6.36 4.53 -0.58
CA VAL A 42 -7.32 5.64 -0.52
C VAL A 42 -8.62 5.17 0.14
N ILE A 43 -9.12 3.99 -0.23
CA ILE A 43 -10.31 3.40 0.40
C ILE A 43 -10.06 3.19 1.90
N HIS A 44 -8.91 2.64 2.29
CA HIS A 44 -8.56 2.47 3.70
C HIS A 44 -8.50 3.80 4.44
N LEU A 45 -7.95 4.86 3.83
CA LEU A 45 -7.91 6.19 4.44
C LEU A 45 -9.31 6.76 4.65
N VAL A 46 -10.19 6.66 3.66
CA VAL A 46 -11.59 7.15 3.75
C VAL A 46 -12.36 6.40 4.84
N ILE A 47 -12.22 5.08 4.89
CA ILE A 47 -12.87 4.25 5.90
C ILE A 47 -12.33 4.61 7.29
N THR A 48 -11.01 4.71 7.47
CA THR A 48 -10.37 5.07 8.75
C THR A 48 -10.81 6.47 9.21
N LEU A 49 -10.88 7.44 8.30
CA LEU A 49 -11.34 8.80 8.62
C LEU A 49 -12.80 8.80 9.10
N THR A 50 -13.63 7.97 8.48
CA THR A 50 -15.04 7.81 8.88
C THR A 50 -15.14 7.21 10.29
N TYR A 51 -14.35 6.18 10.59
CA TYR A 51 -14.33 5.59 11.94
C TYR A 51 -13.81 6.56 12.99
N VAL A 52 -12.74 7.31 12.72
CA VAL A 52 -12.24 8.36 13.62
C VAL A 52 -13.32 9.41 13.90
N PHE A 53 -14.08 9.82 12.89
CA PHE A 53 -15.20 10.75 13.08
C PHE A 53 -16.28 10.17 13.99
N PHE A 54 -16.64 8.89 13.80
CA PHE A 54 -17.54 8.19 14.73
C PHE A 54 -16.95 8.08 16.13
N THR A 55 -15.67 7.74 16.28
CA THR A 55 -14.98 7.63 17.58
C THR A 55 -15.07 8.95 18.36
N ILE A 56 -14.88 10.09 17.70
CA ILE A 56 -15.05 11.42 18.29
C ILE A 56 -16.51 11.69 18.66
N LEU A 57 -17.47 11.34 17.78
CA LEU A 57 -18.89 11.48 18.09
C LEU A 57 -19.28 10.66 19.33
N PHE A 58 -18.88 9.40 19.41
CA PHE A 58 -19.15 8.53 20.55
C PHE A 58 -18.49 9.02 21.83
N LEU A 59 -17.31 9.65 21.75
CA LEU A 59 -16.66 10.28 22.89
C LEU A 59 -17.53 11.39 23.51
N PHE A 60 -18.23 12.21 22.71
CA PHE A 60 -19.17 13.18 23.25
C PHE A 60 -20.41 12.53 23.88
N LEU A 61 -20.86 11.39 23.37
CA LEU A 61 -22.00 10.67 23.92
C LEU A 61 -21.70 9.98 25.25
N THR A 62 -20.43 9.64 25.53
CA THR A 62 -20.06 8.98 26.80
C THR A 62 -20.30 9.88 28.01
N GLU A 63 -20.29 11.21 27.84
CA GLU A 63 -20.62 12.18 28.89
C GLU A 63 -22.07 12.02 29.39
N TYR A 64 -22.98 11.63 28.50
CA TYR A 64 -24.40 11.43 28.83
C TYR A 64 -24.71 9.97 29.20
N ILE A 65 -24.01 9.00 28.58
CA ILE A 65 -24.26 7.57 28.76
C ILE A 65 -22.94 6.85 29.02
N PHE A 66 -22.63 6.59 30.29
CA PHE A 66 -21.38 5.93 30.71
C PHE A 66 -21.16 4.55 30.06
N MET A 67 -22.22 3.82 29.73
CA MET A 67 -22.10 2.50 29.07
C MET A 67 -21.47 2.58 27.67
N MET A 68 -21.48 3.77 27.02
CA MET A 68 -20.89 3.99 25.70
C MET A 68 -19.35 3.99 25.71
N PHE A 69 -18.70 4.03 26.88
CA PHE A 69 -17.24 3.88 26.99
C PHE A 69 -16.75 2.56 26.37
N ILE A 70 -17.50 1.47 26.52
CA ILE A 70 -17.13 0.17 25.95
C ILE A 70 -17.07 0.26 24.42
N VAL A 71 -18.06 0.88 23.80
CA VAL A 71 -18.13 1.06 22.34
C VAL A 71 -16.98 1.95 21.85
N PHE A 72 -16.70 3.05 22.57
CA PHE A 72 -15.58 3.92 22.28
C PHE A 72 -14.24 3.16 22.27
N PHE A 73 -13.96 2.34 23.29
CA PHE A 73 -12.72 1.56 23.34
C PHE A 73 -12.61 0.54 22.21
N ILE A 74 -13.72 -0.10 21.83
CA ILE A 74 -13.73 -1.04 20.69
C ILE A 74 -13.39 -0.30 19.39
N LEU A 75 -13.99 0.86 19.16
CA LEU A 75 -13.70 1.70 17.99
C LEU A 75 -12.24 2.17 17.98
N LEU A 76 -11.68 2.55 19.14
CA LEU A 76 -10.29 2.97 19.26
C LEU A 76 -9.32 1.83 18.87
N ILE A 77 -9.54 0.62 19.38
CA ILE A 77 -8.72 -0.56 19.02
C ILE A 77 -8.80 -0.82 17.51
N PHE A 78 -10.01 -0.68 16.94
CA PHE A 78 -10.24 -0.85 15.51
C PHE A 78 -9.47 0.20 14.69
N ASP A 79 -9.53 1.48 15.08
CA ASP A 79 -8.80 2.57 14.44
C ASP A 79 -7.29 2.30 14.43
N LEU A 80 -6.72 1.86 15.56
CA LEU A 80 -5.29 1.50 15.65
C LEU A 80 -4.92 0.37 14.69
N CYS A 81 -5.72 -0.69 14.64
CA CYS A 81 -5.52 -1.81 13.71
C CYS A 81 -5.58 -1.34 12.24
N TYR A 82 -6.50 -0.43 11.91
CA TYR A 82 -6.65 0.11 10.57
C TYR A 82 -5.49 1.00 10.16
N VAL A 83 -5.03 1.88 11.05
CA VAL A 83 -3.85 2.72 10.83
C VAL A 83 -2.61 1.86 10.61
N TYR A 84 -2.42 0.81 11.41
CA TYR A 84 -1.31 -0.14 11.20
C TYR A 84 -1.39 -0.81 9.82
N HIS A 85 -2.58 -1.23 9.41
CA HIS A 85 -2.78 -1.81 8.08
C HIS A 85 -2.42 -0.84 6.96
N TYR A 86 -2.81 0.43 7.11
CA TYR A 86 -2.50 1.49 6.15
C TYR A 86 -0.99 1.68 5.97
N PHE A 87 -0.23 1.75 7.06
CA PHE A 87 1.24 1.88 6.99
C PHE A 87 1.93 0.70 6.30
N PHE A 88 1.42 -0.51 6.49
CA PHE A 88 1.95 -1.69 5.79
C PHE A 88 1.77 -1.58 4.27
N LEU A 89 0.60 -1.14 3.81
CA LEU A 89 0.33 -0.93 2.38
C LEU A 89 1.20 0.21 1.83
N GLU A 90 1.30 1.33 2.56
CA GLU A 90 2.12 2.48 2.18
C GLU A 90 3.58 2.09 1.93
N ASN A 91 4.19 1.39 2.89
CA ASN A 91 5.58 0.94 2.78
C ASN A 91 5.80 0.00 1.58
N SER A 92 4.81 -0.84 1.29
CA SER A 92 4.89 -1.80 0.18
C SER A 92 4.82 -1.10 -1.17
N VAL A 93 3.93 -0.11 -1.33
CA VAL A 93 3.85 0.71 -2.55
C VAL A 93 5.10 1.58 -2.72
N GLN A 94 5.63 2.15 -1.63
CA GLN A 94 6.92 2.87 -1.65
C GLN A 94 8.08 1.98 -2.12
N TYR A 95 8.08 0.71 -1.72
CA TYR A 95 9.05 -0.26 -2.21
C TYR A 95 8.85 -0.55 -3.71
N MET A 96 7.61 -0.68 -4.18
CA MET A 96 7.30 -0.86 -5.60
C MET A 96 7.81 0.28 -6.49
N TYR A 97 7.78 1.53 -6.03
CA TYR A 97 8.40 2.65 -6.76
C TYR A 97 9.91 2.47 -6.95
N LYS A 98 10.62 2.04 -5.90
CA LYS A 98 12.06 1.76 -6.01
C LYS A 98 12.34 0.61 -6.97
N GLN A 99 11.46 -0.38 -7.05
CA GLN A 99 11.57 -1.48 -8.01
C GLN A 99 11.36 -0.98 -9.45
N TYR A 100 10.37 -0.12 -9.67
CA TYR A 100 10.13 0.52 -10.96
C TYR A 100 11.36 1.31 -11.45
N ASP A 101 11.97 2.11 -10.57
CA ASP A 101 13.19 2.85 -10.92
C ASP A 101 14.34 1.92 -11.33
N LYS A 102 14.49 0.78 -10.63
CA LYS A 102 15.48 -0.25 -10.98
C LYS A 102 15.19 -0.90 -12.34
N MET A 103 13.92 -1.21 -12.66
CA MET A 103 13.52 -1.73 -13.98
C MET A 103 13.80 -0.75 -15.11
N LYS A 104 13.53 0.54 -14.87
CA LYS A 104 13.78 1.61 -15.84
C LYS A 104 15.28 1.84 -16.04
N ASN A 105 16.07 1.83 -14.98
CA ASN A 105 17.52 1.99 -15.09
C ASN A 105 18.19 0.79 -15.76
N SER A 106 17.76 -0.45 -15.47
CA SER A 106 18.30 -1.64 -16.14
C SER A 106 17.96 -1.69 -17.63
N SER A 107 16.81 -1.15 -18.04
CA SER A 107 16.41 -1.05 -19.46
C SER A 107 17.11 0.11 -20.20
N ILE A 108 17.34 1.26 -19.56
CA ILE A 108 18.02 2.42 -20.16
C ILE A 108 19.53 2.20 -20.31
N ILE A 109 20.21 1.63 -19.30
CA ILE A 109 21.68 1.43 -19.33
C ILE A 109 22.10 0.49 -20.48
N ARG A 110 21.23 -0.42 -20.93
CA ARG A 110 21.52 -1.29 -22.07
C ARG A 110 21.25 -0.67 -23.44
N LYS A 111 20.42 0.38 -23.55
CA LYS A 111 20.25 1.08 -24.84
C LYS A 111 21.54 1.78 -25.25
N ASN A 112 22.20 2.45 -24.30
CA ASN A 112 23.49 3.12 -24.53
C ASN A 112 24.68 2.17 -24.75
N ARG A 113 24.55 0.85 -24.47
CA ARG A 113 25.63 -0.13 -24.70
C ARG A 113 25.52 -0.85 -26.05
N LYS A 114 24.43 -0.65 -26.80
CA LYS A 114 24.26 -1.23 -28.14
C LYS A 114 24.54 -0.23 -29.27
N GLU A 115 24.79 1.03 -28.93
CA GLU A 115 25.02 2.13 -29.88
C GLU A 115 26.46 2.67 -29.83
N GLY A 116 27.38 1.99 -29.13
CA GLY A 116 28.83 2.26 -29.13
C GLY A 116 29.62 0.98 -29.31
#